data_AF-A0A256GZD0-F1
#
_entry.id   AF-A0A256GZD0-F1
#
_cell.length_a   1.000
_cell.length_b   1.000
_cell.length_c   1.000
_cell.angle_alpha   90.00
_cell.angle_beta   90.00
_cell.angle_gamma   90.00
#
_symmetry.space_group_name_H-M   'P 1'
#
loop_
_entity.id
_entity.type
_entity.pdbx_description
1 polymer ?
#
loop_
_entity_poly.entity_id
_entity_poly.type
_entity_poly.pdbx_seq_one_letter_code
_entity_poly.pdbx_strand_id
1 'polypeptide(L)' 'TVRNEWLDQYIIESIEEAQEFATQWLWTYNNERPNMGIGGVTPAQKLKMAA' A
#
# COMPACT_ATOMS: atom_id res chain seq x y z
N THR A 1 -6.92 -0.42 6.68
CA THR A 1 -7.12 -1.53 5.72
C THR A 1 -7.27 -0.94 4.33
N VAL A 2 -7.05 -1.70 3.26
CA VAL A 2 -7.25 -1.25 1.86
C VAL A 2 -8.59 -0.52 1.68
N ARG A 3 -9.67 -1.03 2.28
CA ARG A 3 -10.99 -0.40 2.24
C ARG A 3 -10.98 1.03 2.80
N ASN A 4 -10.57 1.21 4.05
CA ASN A 4 -10.69 2.51 4.70
C ASN A 4 -9.59 3.52 4.31
N GLU A 5 -8.43 3.03 3.89
CA GLU A 5 -7.26 3.87 3.57
C GLU A 5 -7.13 4.20 2.09
N TRP A 6 -7.94 3.58 1.24
CA TRP A 6 -7.94 3.82 -0.19
C TRP A 6 -9.35 3.96 -0.74
N LEU A 7 -10.16 2.89 -0.69
CA LEU A 7 -11.47 2.88 -1.35
C LEU A 7 -12.46 3.89 -0.76
N ASP A 8 -12.42 4.14 0.55
CA ASP A 8 -13.32 5.09 1.20
C ASP A 8 -12.83 6.56 1.11
N GLN A 9 -11.62 6.82 0.57
CA GLN A 9 -11.02 8.16 0.49
C GLN A 9 -11.32 8.90 -0.82
N TYR A 10 -11.64 8.17 -1.89
CA TYR A 10 -11.76 8.73 -3.23
C TYR A 10 -13.07 8.31 -3.87
N ILE A 11 -13.74 9.25 -4.53
CA ILE A 11 -14.72 8.94 -5.57
C ILE A 11 -13.89 8.71 -6.84
N ILE A 12 -13.97 7.50 -7.38
CA ILE A 12 -13.21 7.09 -8.55
C ILE A 12 -14.13 7.22 -9.77
N GLU A 13 -13.76 8.07 -10.72
CA GLU A 13 -14.60 8.36 -11.90
C GLU A 13 -14.15 7.58 -13.14
N SER A 14 -12.93 7.05 -13.14
CA SER A 14 -12.40 6.25 -14.24
C SER A 14 -11.49 5.10 -13.78
N ILE A 15 -11.25 4.14 -14.68
CA ILE A 15 -10.29 3.05 -14.44
C ILE A 15 -8.86 3.60 -14.30
N GLU A 16 -8.53 4.66 -15.04
CA GLU A 16 -7.20 5.29 -15.00
C GLU A 16 -6.93 5.90 -13.61
N GLU A 17 -7.89 6.64 -13.06
CA GLU A 17 -7.81 7.16 -11.69
C GLU A 17 -7.69 6.03 -10.65
N ALA A 18 -8.46 4.95 -10.83
CA ALA A 18 -8.38 3.79 -9.95
C ALA A 18 -6.95 3.20 -9.93
N GLN A 19 -6.31 3.11 -11.10
CA GLN A 19 -4.95 2.60 -11.27
C GLN A 19 -3.91 3.52 -10.64
N GLU A 20 -4.04 4.84 -10.81
CA GLU A 20 -3.13 5.80 -10.18
C GLU A 20 -3.20 5.73 -8.66
N PHE A 21 -4.39 5.79 -8.07
CA PHE A 21 -4.54 5.71 -6.63
C PHE A 21 -4.08 4.35 -6.07
N ALA A 22 -4.37 3.25 -6.76
CA ALA A 22 -3.88 1.94 -6.38
C ALA A 22 -2.34 1.87 -6.39
N THR A 23 -1.70 2.47 -7.40
CA THR A 23 -0.24 2.50 -7.56
C THR A 23 0.40 3.28 -6.41
N GLN A 24 -0.12 4.46 -6.08
CA GLN A 24 0.36 5.28 -4.97
C GLN A 24 0.17 4.57 -3.62
N TRP A 25 -0.99 3.96 -3.40
CA TRP A 25 -1.29 3.22 -2.18
C TRP A 25 -0.36 2.00 -2.02
N LEU A 26 -0.16 1.22 -3.08
CA LEU A 26 0.75 0.07 -3.06
C LEU A 26 2.19 0.48 -2.73
N TRP A 27 2.67 1.60 -3.30
CA TRP A 27 3.99 2.09 -3.00
C TRP A 27 4.12 2.45 -1.51
N THR A 28 3.17 3.22 -0.99
CA THR A 28 3.15 3.66 0.42
C THR A 28 3.11 2.45 1.37
N TYR A 29 2.22 1.49 1.08
CA TYR A 29 2.09 0.28 1.89
C TYR A 29 3.38 -0.54 1.91
N ASN A 30 4.05 -0.70 0.76
CA ASN A 30 5.23 -1.54 0.65
C ASN A 30 6.50 -0.89 1.20
N ASN A 31 6.62 0.44 1.13
CA ASN A 31 7.86 1.15 1.42
C ASN A 31 7.85 1.92 2.74
N GLU A 32 6.68 2.39 3.20
CA GLU A 32 6.61 3.29 4.36
C GLU A 32 5.87 2.67 5.53
N ARG A 33 4.86 1.84 5.27
CA ARG A 33 3.99 1.32 6.34
C ARG A 33 4.62 0.14 7.09
N PRO A 34 4.82 0.25 8.42
CA PRO A 34 5.19 -0.88 9.25
C PRO A 34 4.07 -1.93 9.31
N ASN A 35 4.42 -3.22 9.15
CA ASN A 35 3.47 -4.32 9.25
C ASN A 35 3.83 -5.24 10.43
N MET A 36 2.97 -5.22 11.46
CA MET A 36 3.17 -6.00 12.69
C MET A 36 3.18 -7.51 12.45
N GLY A 37 2.49 -8.02 11.43
CA GLY A 37 2.50 -9.44 11.06
C GLY A 37 3.85 -9.93 10.53
N ILE A 38 4.75 -9.03 10.12
CA ILE A 38 6.12 -9.34 9.68
C ILE A 38 7.18 -8.77 10.62
N GLY A 39 6.82 -8.49 11.88
CA GLY A 39 7.75 -7.99 12.90
C GLY A 39 7.89 -6.47 12.94
N GLY A 40 6.90 -5.73 12.45
CA GLY A 40 6.88 -4.27 12.52
C GLY A 40 7.82 -3.58 11.52
N VAL A 41 8.30 -4.31 10.50
CA VAL A 41 9.06 -3.74 9.38
C VAL A 41 8.15 -3.53 8.17
N THR A 42 8.62 -2.75 7.20
CA THR A 42 7.93 -2.61 5.90
C THR A 42 8.13 -3.88 5.05
N PRO A 43 7.18 -4.19 4.14
CA PRO A 43 7.34 -5.31 3.21
C PRO A 43 8.64 -5.25 2.40
N ALA A 44 9.05 -4.06 1.93
CA ALA A 44 10.29 -3.89 1.19
C ALA A 44 11.54 -4.19 2.03
N GLN A 45 11.55 -3.81 3.31
CA GLN A 45 12.64 -4.18 4.23
C GLN A 45 12.68 -5.69 4.46
N LYS A 46 11.53 -6.32 4.68
CA LYS A 46 11.45 -7.78 4.85
C LYS A 46 11.99 -8.52 3.64
N LEU A 47 11.66 -8.05 2.43
CA LEU A 47 12.19 -8.61 1.19
C LEU A 47 13.72 -8.49 1.11
N LYS A 48 14.27 -7.32 1.44
CA LYS A 48 15.73 -7.10 1.48
C LYS A 48 16.46 -7.98 2.50
N MET A 49 15.81 -8.30 3.62
CA MET A 49 16.37 -9.20 4.65
C MET A 49 16.30 -10.69 4.28
N ALA A 50 15.46 -11.05 3.30
CA ALA A 50 15.29 -12.44 2.87
C ALA A 50 16.26 -12.85 1.75
N ALA A 51 16.96 -11.88 1.15
CA ALA A 51 18.03 -12.08 0.18
C ALA A 51 19.37 -12.33 0.90
#